data_AF-A0A7W0VSF9-F1
#
_entry.id   AF-A0A7W0VSF9-F1
#
_cell.length_a   1.000
_cell.length_b   1.000
_cell.length_c   1.000
_cell.angle_alpha   90.00
_cell.angle_beta   90.00
_cell.angle_gamma   90.00
#
_symmetry.space_group_name_H-M   'P 1'
#
loop_
_entity.id
_entity.type
_entity.pdbx_description
1 polymer ?
#
loop_
_entity_poly.entity_id
_entity_poly.type
_entity_poly.pdbx_seq_one_letter_code
_entity_poly.pdbx_strand_id
1 'polypeptide(L)'
;MSDANRYRLDPLRDARTRDEKVRKGELAGAVGEARSTEVELARATERVASARAALDAARAPTVAGSAAAILRGEQFVVRRRRELERAIDARLRADAAHRGQLDAVDTARGRLAYARGQREVIERHFAQWRTQRRKLAERRED
;
A
#
# COMPACT_ATOMS: atom_id res chain seq x y z
N MET A 1 33.40 6.79 -36.51
CA MET A 1 33.41 7.71 -35.35
C MET A 1 33.95 6.95 -34.15
N SER A 2 35.06 7.42 -33.57
CA SER A 2 35.81 6.71 -32.54
C SER A 2 34.99 6.50 -31.25
N ASP A 3 35.00 5.27 -30.74
CA ASP A 3 34.40 4.83 -29.47
C ASP A 3 34.88 5.66 -28.26
N ALA A 4 35.99 6.39 -28.41
CA ALA A 4 36.56 7.27 -27.39
C ALA A 4 35.68 8.48 -27.03
N ASN A 5 34.63 8.77 -27.80
CA ASN A 5 33.74 9.92 -27.58
C ASN A 5 32.43 9.56 -26.85
N ARG A 6 32.17 8.28 -26.60
CA ARG A 6 30.94 7.81 -25.95
C ARG A 6 31.11 7.73 -24.43
N TYR A 7 30.06 8.05 -23.68
CA TYR A 7 30.07 7.90 -22.24
C TYR A 7 30.10 6.41 -21.86
N ARG A 8 31.17 5.96 -21.18
CA ARG A 8 31.37 4.53 -20.91
C ARG A 8 30.31 3.91 -20.00
N LEU A 9 29.65 4.71 -19.15
CA LEU A 9 28.63 4.24 -18.21
C LEU A 9 27.20 4.45 -18.72
N ASP A 10 27.01 4.74 -20.00
CA ASP A 10 25.68 4.94 -20.60
C ASP A 10 24.75 3.72 -20.42
N PRO A 11 25.20 2.46 -20.63
CA PRO A 11 24.35 1.30 -20.37
C PRO A 11 23.88 1.21 -18.91
N LEU A 12 24.74 1.60 -17.96
CA LEU A 12 24.42 1.60 -16.55
C LEU A 12 23.43 2.72 -16.20
N ARG A 13 23.57 3.89 -16.82
CA ARG A 13 22.62 5.01 -16.70
C ARG A 13 21.22 4.63 -17.17
N ASP A 14 21.12 3.96 -18.32
CA ASP A 14 19.85 3.44 -18.85
C ASP A 14 19.25 2.38 -17.92
N ALA A 15 20.08 1.48 -17.38
CA ALA A 15 19.65 0.50 -16.40
C ALA A 15 19.08 1.16 -15.13
N ARG A 16 19.72 2.21 -14.59
CA ARG A 16 19.21 2.94 -13.42
C ARG A 16 17.92 3.71 -13.71
N THR A 17 17.79 4.27 -14.90
CA THR A 17 16.54 4.93 -15.33
C THR A 17 15.38 3.93 -15.43
N ARG A 18 15.64 2.73 -15.99
CA ARG A 18 14.65 1.65 -16.03
C ARG A 18 14.30 1.13 -14.65
N ASP A 19 15.28 0.91 -13.76
CA ASP A 19 15.03 0.48 -12.38
C ASP A 19 14.16 1.49 -11.63
N GLU A 20 14.44 2.80 -11.69
CA GLU A 20 13.57 3.82 -11.09
C GLU A 20 12.12 3.73 -11.63
N LYS A 21 11.96 3.54 -12.94
CA LYS A 21 10.63 3.39 -13.57
C LYS A 21 9.91 2.15 -13.03
N VAL A 22 10.60 1.02 -12.88
CA VAL A 22 10.05 -0.20 -12.30
C VAL A 22 9.62 0.04 -10.86
N ARG A 23 10.47 0.66 -10.03
CA ARG A 23 10.14 0.97 -8.62
C ARG A 23 8.95 1.92 -8.47
N LYS A 24 8.76 2.85 -9.40
CA LYS A 24 7.53 3.68 -9.45
C LYS A 24 6.29 2.83 -9.69
N GLY A 25 6.37 1.86 -10.61
CA GLY A 25 5.29 0.90 -10.87
C GLY A 25 4.98 0.04 -9.65
N GLU A 26 6.00 -0.50 -8.99
CA GLU A 26 5.85 -1.28 -7.75
C GLU A 26 5.17 -0.46 -6.64
N LEU A 27 5.59 0.80 -6.44
CA LEU A 27 4.96 1.69 -5.47
C LEU A 27 3.48 1.97 -5.82
N ALA A 28 3.18 2.21 -7.09
CA ALA A 28 1.80 2.42 -7.53
C ALA A 28 0.93 1.18 -7.28
N GLY A 29 1.46 -0.02 -7.54
CA GLY A 29 0.80 -1.29 -7.24
C GLY A 29 0.52 -1.44 -5.74
N ALA A 30 1.53 -1.27 -4.89
CA ALA A 30 1.38 -1.35 -3.43
C ALA A 30 0.35 -0.34 -2.89
N VAL A 31 0.33 0.89 -3.41
CA VAL A 31 -0.68 1.89 -3.04
C VAL A 31 -2.09 1.46 -3.48
N GLY A 32 -2.21 0.85 -4.65
CA GLY A 32 -3.48 0.28 -5.13
C GLY A 32 -4.00 -0.82 -4.21
N GLU A 33 -3.14 -1.75 -3.80
CA GLU A 33 -3.47 -2.82 -2.86
C GLU A 33 -3.84 -2.29 -1.46
N ALA A 34 -3.09 -1.31 -0.95
CA ALA A 34 -3.40 -0.64 0.31
C ALA A 34 -4.77 0.03 0.29
N ARG A 35 -5.14 0.72 -0.81
CA ARG A 35 -6.47 1.31 -0.98
C ARG A 35 -7.57 0.25 -1.06
N SER A 36 -7.32 -0.87 -1.73
CA SER A 36 -8.28 -1.97 -1.80
C SER A 36 -8.57 -2.54 -0.42
N THR A 37 -7.53 -2.78 0.38
CA THR A 37 -7.69 -3.28 1.76
C THR A 37 -8.31 -2.25 2.71
N GLU A 38 -8.09 -0.96 2.50
CA GLU A 38 -8.75 0.13 3.23
C GLU A 38 -10.28 0.08 3.04
N VAL A 39 -10.74 -0.12 1.80
CA VAL A 39 -12.17 -0.26 1.48
C VAL A 39 -12.77 -1.48 2.17
N GLU A 40 -12.06 -2.61 2.18
CA GLU A 40 -12.52 -3.82 2.89
C GLU A 40 -12.56 -3.63 4.42
N LEU A 41 -11.60 -2.90 4.98
CA LEU A 41 -11.60 -2.53 6.40
C LEU A 41 -12.79 -1.61 6.74
N ALA A 42 -13.10 -0.64 5.89
CA ALA A 42 -14.28 0.22 6.06
C ALA A 42 -15.58 -0.60 6.06
N ARG A 43 -15.75 -1.50 5.08
CA ARG A 43 -16.90 -2.41 5.00
C ARG A 43 -17.01 -3.32 6.23
N ALA A 44 -15.89 -3.87 6.70
CA ALA A 44 -15.88 -4.70 7.91
C ALA A 44 -16.25 -3.89 9.17
N THR A 45 -15.84 -2.63 9.24
CA THR A 45 -16.19 -1.71 10.33
C THR A 45 -17.68 -1.39 10.34
N GLU A 46 -18.27 -1.10 9.16
CA GLU A 46 -19.71 -0.91 9.01
C GLU A 46 -20.50 -2.15 9.42
N ARG A 47 -20.05 -3.35 9.05
CA ARG A 47 -20.68 -4.61 9.48
C ARG A 47 -20.66 -4.79 10.99
N VAL A 48 -19.58 -4.41 11.67
CA VAL A 48 -19.54 -4.42 13.15
C VAL A 48 -20.56 -3.45 13.74
N ALA A 49 -20.64 -2.23 13.20
CA ALA A 49 -21.63 -1.24 13.67
C ALA A 49 -23.07 -1.75 13.47
N SER A 50 -23.37 -2.32 12.31
CA SER A 50 -24.67 -2.92 11.99
C SER A 50 -24.99 -4.11 12.92
N ALA A 51 -24.04 -4.99 13.17
CA ALA A 51 -24.21 -6.13 14.09
C ALA A 51 -24.44 -5.68 15.54
N ARG A 52 -23.78 -4.60 15.99
CA ARG A 52 -24.04 -3.99 17.30
C ARG A 52 -25.46 -3.46 17.39
N ALA A 53 -25.89 -2.66 16.41
CA ALA A 53 -27.25 -2.12 16.37
C ALA A 53 -28.31 -3.23 16.35
N ALA A 54 -28.08 -4.32 15.60
CA ALA A 54 -28.97 -5.47 15.56
C ALA A 54 -29.02 -6.23 16.91
N LEU A 55 -27.90 -6.33 17.62
CA LEU A 55 -27.85 -6.93 18.96
C LEU A 55 -28.56 -6.04 20.00
N ASP A 56 -28.38 -4.73 19.93
CA ASP A 56 -29.05 -3.78 20.83
C ASP A 56 -30.56 -3.79 20.60
N ALA A 57 -31.02 -3.81 19.35
CA ALA A 57 -32.42 -4.00 19.00
C ALA A 57 -32.97 -5.35 19.49
N ALA A 58 -32.17 -6.41 19.42
CA ALA A 58 -32.57 -7.73 19.93
C ALA A 58 -32.71 -7.80 21.46
N ARG A 59 -32.01 -6.91 22.19
CA ARG A 59 -32.05 -6.81 23.65
C ARG A 59 -33.15 -5.87 24.16
N ALA A 60 -33.80 -5.13 23.27
CA ALA A 60 -34.91 -4.26 23.65
C ALA A 60 -36.02 -5.12 24.30
N PRO A 61 -36.65 -4.65 25.39
CA PRO A 61 -37.63 -5.44 26.12
C PRO A 61 -38.82 -5.78 25.21
N THR A 62 -39.01 -7.07 24.94
CA THR A 62 -40.22 -7.59 24.33
C THR A 62 -41.30 -7.75 25.39
N VAL A 63 -42.50 -7.24 25.08
CA VAL A 63 -43.69 -7.30 25.95
C VAL A 63 -43.96 -8.75 26.38
N ALA A 64 -44.45 -8.93 27.61
CA ALA A 64 -44.73 -10.21 28.24
C ALA A 64 -45.31 -11.26 27.26
N GLY A 65 -44.59 -12.37 27.10
CA GLY A 65 -44.96 -13.48 26.23
C GLY A 65 -44.89 -14.82 26.98
N SER A 66 -45.38 -15.88 26.36
CA SER A 66 -45.29 -17.23 26.92
C SER A 66 -43.83 -17.65 27.17
N ALA A 67 -43.60 -18.63 28.06
CA ALA A 67 -42.25 -19.15 28.35
C ALA A 67 -41.48 -19.56 27.07
N ALA A 68 -42.17 -20.12 26.07
CA ALA A 68 -41.59 -20.45 24.77
C ALA A 68 -41.16 -19.21 23.96
N ALA A 69 -41.88 -18.09 24.07
CA ALA A 69 -41.51 -16.83 23.42
C ALA A 69 -40.25 -16.22 24.07
N ILE A 70 -40.14 -16.30 25.40
CA ILE A 70 -38.96 -15.87 26.15
C ILE A 70 -37.72 -16.67 25.71
N LEU A 71 -37.80 -18.00 25.71
CA LEU A 71 -36.69 -18.88 25.29
C LEU A 71 -36.23 -18.60 23.85
N ARG A 72 -37.17 -18.38 22.92
CA ARG A 72 -36.83 -18.03 21.53
C ARG A 72 -36.15 -16.66 21.44
N GLY A 73 -36.56 -15.70 22.26
CA GLY A 73 -35.91 -14.39 22.37
C GLY A 73 -34.46 -14.51 22.86
N GLU A 74 -34.22 -15.30 23.90
CA GLU A 74 -32.86 -15.55 24.42
C GLU A 74 -31.96 -16.20 23.37
N GLN A 75 -32.46 -17.23 22.67
CA GLN A 75 -31.72 -17.88 21.58
C GLN A 75 -31.39 -16.90 20.44
N PHE A 76 -32.33 -16.02 20.11
CA PHE A 76 -32.10 -14.97 19.10
C PHE A 76 -31.00 -13.99 19.54
N VAL A 77 -31.01 -13.55 20.79
CA VAL A 77 -29.95 -12.67 21.35
C VAL A 77 -28.59 -13.37 21.32
N VAL A 78 -28.52 -14.65 21.71
CA VAL A 78 -27.28 -15.44 21.63
C VAL A 78 -26.76 -15.53 20.20
N ARG A 79 -27.65 -15.76 19.22
CA ARG A 79 -27.27 -15.77 17.80
C ARG A 79 -26.70 -14.41 17.37
N ARG A 80 -27.33 -13.29 17.74
CA ARG A 80 -26.84 -11.94 17.42
C ARG A 80 -25.50 -11.62 18.08
N ARG A 81 -25.25 -12.10 19.30
CA ARG A 81 -23.92 -12.00 19.93
C ARG A 81 -22.84 -12.71 19.11
N ARG A 82 -23.10 -13.94 18.67
CA ARG A 82 -22.16 -14.71 17.82
C ARG A 82 -21.92 -14.05 16.47
N GLU A 83 -22.93 -13.43 15.88
CA GLU A 83 -22.78 -12.66 14.64
C GLU A 83 -21.89 -11.42 14.84
N LEU A 84 -22.08 -10.70 15.96
CA LEU A 84 -21.21 -9.57 16.33
C LEU A 84 -19.77 -10.02 16.55
N GLU A 85 -19.53 -11.11 17.28
CA GLU A 85 -18.19 -11.67 17.49
C GLU A 85 -17.50 -11.99 16.15
N ARG A 86 -18.20 -12.68 15.24
CA ARG A 86 -17.67 -12.97 13.89
C ARG A 86 -17.36 -11.71 13.08
N ALA A 87 -18.20 -10.68 13.19
CA ALA A 87 -17.97 -9.40 12.53
C ALA A 87 -16.73 -8.69 13.10
N ILE A 88 -16.53 -8.73 14.43
CA ILE A 88 -15.35 -8.18 15.09
C ILE A 88 -14.09 -8.91 14.62
N ASP A 89 -14.09 -10.24 14.59
CA ASP A 89 -12.95 -11.04 14.12
C ASP A 89 -12.62 -10.74 12.66
N ALA A 90 -13.63 -10.59 11.80
CA ALA A 90 -13.44 -10.22 10.41
C ALA A 90 -12.82 -8.83 10.26
N ARG A 91 -13.27 -7.84 11.06
CA ARG A 91 -12.70 -6.50 11.10
C ARG A 91 -11.23 -6.52 11.56
N LEU A 92 -10.90 -7.32 12.58
CA LEU A 92 -9.52 -7.44 13.07
C LEU A 92 -8.60 -8.05 12.01
N ARG A 93 -9.07 -9.06 11.27
CA ARG A 93 -8.32 -9.62 10.13
C ARG A 93 -8.13 -8.62 9.00
N ALA A 94 -9.16 -7.83 8.69
CA ALA A 94 -9.07 -6.77 7.68
C ALA A 94 -8.09 -5.65 8.10
N ASP A 95 -8.09 -5.26 9.39
CA ASP A 95 -7.14 -4.28 9.94
C ASP A 95 -5.70 -4.78 9.86
N ALA A 96 -5.45 -6.03 10.29
CA ALA A 96 -4.13 -6.63 10.18
C ALA A 96 -3.64 -6.71 8.72
N ALA A 97 -4.52 -7.08 7.78
CA ALA A 97 -4.20 -7.09 6.36
C ALA A 97 -3.87 -5.69 5.83
N HIS A 98 -4.67 -4.68 6.18
CA HIS A 98 -4.43 -3.30 5.78
C HIS A 98 -3.10 -2.76 6.30
N ARG A 99 -2.77 -3.00 7.58
CA ARG A 99 -1.46 -2.63 8.15
C ARG A 99 -0.30 -3.29 7.40
N GLY A 100 -0.42 -4.58 7.08
CA GLY A 100 0.59 -5.27 6.28
C GLY A 100 0.77 -4.64 4.88
N GLN A 101 -0.29 -4.12 4.28
CA GLN A 101 -0.19 -3.38 3.01
C GLN A 101 0.47 -2.01 3.17
N LEU A 102 0.25 -1.32 4.29
CA LEU A 102 0.95 -0.06 4.58
C LEU A 102 2.47 -0.30 4.73
N ASP A 103 2.88 -1.37 5.41
CA ASP A 103 4.30 -1.76 5.50
C ASP A 103 4.91 -2.06 4.12
N ALA A 104 4.14 -2.68 3.22
CA ALA A 104 4.54 -2.93 1.84
C ALA A 104 4.71 -1.63 1.05
N VAL A 105 3.82 -0.65 1.23
CA VAL A 105 3.94 0.69 0.65
C VAL A 105 5.21 1.39 1.13
N ASP A 106 5.50 1.35 2.42
CA ASP A 106 6.70 1.99 2.98
C ASP A 106 7.99 1.30 2.50
N THR A 107 7.98 -0.03 2.40
CA THR A 107 9.06 -0.78 1.77
C THR A 107 9.26 -0.36 0.30
N ALA A 108 8.19 -0.21 -0.48
CA ALA A 108 8.26 0.23 -1.86
C ALA A 108 8.77 1.69 -1.99
N ARG A 109 8.38 2.59 -1.08
CA ARG A 109 8.92 3.95 -0.99
C ARG A 109 10.42 3.94 -0.75
N GLY A 110 10.90 3.11 0.19
CA GLY A 110 12.32 2.94 0.48
C GLY A 110 13.10 2.47 -0.74
N ARG A 111 12.59 1.45 -1.47
CA ARG A 111 13.21 0.96 -2.71
C ARG A 111 13.26 2.02 -3.80
N LEU A 112 12.19 2.80 -3.98
CA LEU A 112 12.16 3.90 -4.95
C LEU A 112 13.16 5.00 -4.58
N ALA A 113 13.25 5.38 -3.30
CA ALA A 113 14.21 6.38 -2.84
C ALA A 113 15.65 5.91 -3.11
N TYR A 114 15.96 4.65 -2.83
CA TYR A 114 17.25 4.07 -3.14
C TYR A 114 17.55 4.08 -4.66
N ALA A 115 16.60 3.67 -5.50
CA ALA A 115 16.77 3.69 -6.96
C ALA A 115 17.02 5.11 -7.51
N ARG A 116 16.31 6.11 -6.96
CA ARG A 116 16.55 7.54 -7.29
C ARG A 116 17.97 7.97 -6.91
N GLY A 117 18.43 7.62 -5.71
CA GLY A 117 19.79 7.93 -5.28
C GLY A 117 20.85 7.29 -6.20
N GLN A 118 20.66 6.03 -6.58
CA GLN A 118 21.55 5.34 -7.53
C GLN A 118 21.58 6.00 -8.91
N ARG A 119 20.42 6.43 -9.43
CA ARG A 119 20.35 7.16 -10.70
C ARG A 119 21.05 8.51 -10.59
N GLU A 120 20.81 9.25 -9.51
CA GLU A 120 21.39 10.58 -9.30
C GLU A 120 22.93 10.54 -9.30
N VAL A 121 23.54 9.54 -8.68
CA VAL A 121 25.01 9.35 -8.69
C VAL A 121 25.53 9.26 -10.13
N ILE A 122 24.87 8.48 -10.99
CA ILE A 122 25.32 8.31 -12.38
C ILE A 122 25.04 9.56 -13.22
N GLU A 123 23.91 10.24 -13.02
CA GLU A 123 23.61 11.50 -13.72
C GLU A 123 24.62 12.60 -13.36
N ARG A 124 25.03 12.70 -12.09
CA ARG A 124 26.08 13.65 -11.66
C ARG A 124 27.41 13.33 -12.34
N HIS A 125 27.81 12.06 -12.36
CA HIS A 125 29.04 11.65 -13.04
C HIS A 125 28.96 11.92 -14.56
N PHE A 126 27.83 11.65 -15.20
CA PHE A 126 27.61 11.97 -16.61
C PHE A 126 27.72 13.46 -16.90
N ALA A 127 27.13 14.31 -16.06
CA ALA A 127 27.22 15.76 -16.18
C ALA A 127 28.67 16.25 -16.08
N GLN A 128 29.45 15.72 -15.11
CA GLN A 128 30.87 16.03 -14.98
C GLN A 128 31.68 15.61 -16.22
N TRP A 129 31.48 14.38 -16.69
CA TRP A 129 32.11 13.88 -17.92
C TRP A 129 31.80 14.77 -19.12
N ARG A 130 30.54 15.16 -19.31
CA ARG A 130 30.11 16.03 -20.41
C ARG A 130 30.78 17.40 -20.33
N THR A 131 30.87 18.00 -19.14
CA THR A 131 31.56 19.28 -18.93
C THR A 131 33.06 19.17 -19.23
N GLN A 132 33.72 18.08 -18.81
CA GLN A 132 35.13 17.87 -19.12
C GLN A 132 35.38 17.69 -20.62
N ARG A 133 34.52 16.93 -21.32
CA ARG A 133 34.59 16.77 -22.77
C ARG A 133 34.42 18.10 -23.50
N ARG A 134 33.48 18.94 -23.06
CA ARG A 134 33.26 20.29 -23.62
C ARG A 134 34.51 21.16 -23.47
N LYS A 135 35.09 21.24 -22.26
CA LYS A 135 36.33 22.00 -22.02
C LYS A 135 37.51 21.53 -22.86
N LEU A 136 37.62 20.22 -23.10
CA LEU A 136 38.68 19.66 -23.97
C LEU A 136 38.46 19.94 -25.46
N ALA A 137 37.21 20.10 -25.90
CA ALA A 137 36.90 20.50 -27.26
C ALA A 137 37.24 21.98 -27.49
N GLU A 138 36.81 22.86 -26.57
CA GLU A 138 37.10 24.30 -26.59
C GLU A 138 38.62 24.56 -26.65
N ARG A 139 39.43 23.86 -25.83
CA ARG A 139 40.91 23.96 -25.86
C ARG A 139 41.60 23.43 -27.12
N ARG A 140 40.89 22.72 -28.01
CA ARG A 140 41.45 22.24 -29.29
C ARG A 140 41.10 23.18 -30.44
N GLU A 141 40.15 24.09 -30.23
CA GLU A 141 39.73 25.09 -31.21
C GLU A 141 40.52 26.41 -31.04
N ASP A 142 41.06 26.67 -29.84
CA ASP A 142 42.08 27.70 -29.55
C ASP A 142 43.50 27.25 -29.93
#